data_AF-A0A954EX94-F1
#
_entry.id   AF-A0A954EX94-F1
#
_cell.length_a   1.000
_cell.length_b   1.000
_cell.length_c   1.000
_cell.angle_alpha   90.00
_cell.angle_beta   90.00
_cell.angle_gamma   90.00
#
_symmetry.space_group_name_H-M   'P 1'
#
loop_
_entity.id
_entity.type
_entity.pdbx_description
1 polymer ?
#
loop_
_entity_poly.entity_id
_entity_poly.type
_entity_poly.pdbx_seq_one_letter_code
_entity_poly.pdbx_strand_id
1 'polypeptide(L)'
;KVRNDPPAIKKLRPTIHLDLSAIAKGYGVDAISELLREHGIQHSLVEIGGEVRAIGSKHGTPWTIGIERPEPLQSGIYAKVQLHNQSLATSGNYRNYFEKDGVRYSHTIDPQTGAPVTHSLASVSVVAESCMDADAWATALMVVGLDRGKSLAEQRGLSAYFITHAANGEYSDATTSTAQGLFASASNEQPVRPSSRWGTAFSTFLLALGVFAVATLGLAIGVILANRELKGTCGGASGLKDDEGRPICEMCSIPPDQCDRFREEASTSGAKK
;
A
#
# COMPACT_ATOMS: atom_id res chain seq x y z
N LYS A 1 9.59 -9.85 -24.37
CA LYS A 1 8.91 -9.35 -25.59
C LYS A 1 7.57 -8.78 -25.19
N VAL A 2 7.25 -7.59 -25.65
CA VAL A 2 5.95 -6.94 -25.43
C VAL A 2 5.22 -6.92 -26.77
N ARG A 3 3.93 -7.26 -26.76
CA ARG A 3 3.00 -7.10 -27.87
C ARG A 3 1.89 -6.18 -27.39
N ASN A 4 1.57 -5.15 -28.16
CA ASN A 4 0.55 -4.17 -27.78
C ASN A 4 -0.87 -4.61 -28.18
N ASP A 5 -1.02 -5.43 -29.23
CA ASP A 5 -2.33 -5.88 -29.70
C ASP A 5 -2.36 -7.38 -30.09
N PRO A 6 -3.17 -8.23 -29.42
CA PRO A 6 -3.73 -7.96 -28.09
C PRO A 6 -2.58 -7.85 -27.06
N PRO A 7 -2.73 -7.02 -26.00
CA PRO A 7 -1.69 -6.78 -25.01
C PRO A 7 -1.15 -8.09 -24.42
N ALA A 8 0.16 -8.31 -24.54
CA ALA A 8 0.81 -9.50 -23.99
C ALA A 8 2.29 -9.25 -23.69
N ILE A 9 2.77 -9.84 -22.59
CA ILE A 9 4.19 -9.84 -22.22
C ILE A 9 4.68 -11.29 -22.19
N LYS A 10 5.78 -11.56 -22.89
CA LYS A 10 6.49 -12.85 -22.88
C LYS A 10 7.87 -12.71 -22.25
N LYS A 11 8.12 -13.45 -21.17
CA LYS A 11 9.45 -13.61 -20.57
C LYS A 11 10.36 -14.39 -21.53
N LEU A 12 11.58 -13.92 -21.74
CA LEU A 12 12.58 -14.63 -22.55
C LEU A 12 13.35 -15.67 -21.75
N ARG A 13 13.40 -15.51 -20.43
CA ARG A 13 14.00 -16.47 -19.49
C ARG A 13 12.92 -16.92 -18.50
N PRO A 14 12.72 -18.22 -18.29
CA PRO A 14 11.65 -18.71 -17.42
C PRO A 14 11.85 -18.29 -15.96
N THR A 15 13.10 -18.14 -15.53
CA THR A 15 13.53 -17.76 -14.18
C THR A 15 13.33 -16.29 -13.83
N ILE A 16 12.95 -15.42 -14.78
CA ILE A 16 12.67 -14.02 -14.47
C ILE A 16 11.36 -13.94 -13.67
N HIS A 17 11.42 -13.23 -12.55
CA HIS A 17 10.26 -12.81 -11.77
C HIS A 17 10.03 -11.31 -11.98
N LEU A 18 8.76 -10.91 -12.03
CA LEU A 18 8.39 -9.50 -12.08
C LEU A 18 7.85 -9.13 -10.70
N ASP A 19 8.45 -8.11 -10.11
CA ASP A 19 7.95 -7.45 -8.92
C ASP A 19 7.56 -6.03 -9.32
N LEU A 20 6.29 -5.68 -9.08
CA LEU A 20 5.72 -4.39 -9.42
C LEU A 20 5.49 -3.51 -8.19
N SER A 21 6.03 -3.89 -7.03
CA SER A 21 5.80 -3.20 -5.76
C SER A 21 6.24 -1.72 -5.77
N ALA A 22 7.22 -1.37 -6.64
CA ALA A 22 7.78 -0.02 -6.79
C ALA A 22 7.08 0.85 -7.85
N ILE A 23 5.92 0.43 -8.36
CA ILE A 23 5.16 1.17 -9.40
C ILE A 23 3.65 0.96 -9.30
N ALA A 24 3.21 -0.16 -8.71
CA ALA A 24 1.80 -0.55 -8.67
C ALA A 24 0.94 0.37 -7.80
N LYS A 25 1.48 0.95 -6.73
CA LYS A 25 0.73 1.90 -5.87
C LYS A 25 0.46 3.18 -6.64
N GLY A 26 1.48 3.74 -7.29
CA GLY A 26 1.32 4.90 -8.17
C GLY A 26 0.29 4.67 -9.28
N TYR A 27 0.33 3.50 -9.93
CA TYR A 27 -0.69 3.12 -10.91
C TYR A 27 -2.10 3.06 -10.32
N GLY A 28 -2.26 2.47 -9.13
CA GLY A 28 -3.55 2.40 -8.43
C GLY A 28 -4.12 3.77 -8.11
N VAL A 29 -3.27 4.69 -7.65
CA VAL A 29 -3.65 6.10 -7.39
C VAL A 29 -4.12 6.77 -8.68
N ASP A 30 -3.40 6.58 -9.79
CA ASP A 30 -3.79 7.13 -11.09
C ASP A 30 -5.12 6.56 -11.58
N ALA A 31 -5.33 5.25 -11.48
CA ALA A 31 -6.56 4.59 -11.90
C ALA A 31 -7.79 5.07 -11.11
N ILE A 32 -7.66 5.21 -9.79
CA ILE A 32 -8.74 5.76 -8.96
C ILE A 32 -8.98 7.24 -9.31
N SER A 33 -7.92 8.01 -9.50
CA SER A 33 -8.02 9.42 -9.86
C SER A 33 -8.75 9.63 -11.20
N GLU A 34 -8.48 8.77 -12.19
CA GLU A 34 -9.18 8.77 -13.46
C GLU A 34 -10.66 8.43 -13.28
N LEU A 35 -10.97 7.36 -12.53
CA LEU A 35 -12.35 6.97 -12.25
C LEU A 35 -13.16 8.10 -11.62
N LEU A 36 -12.58 8.83 -10.65
CA LEU A 36 -13.23 9.98 -10.02
C LEU A 36 -13.52 11.09 -11.05
N ARG A 37 -12.56 11.36 -11.94
CA ARG A 37 -12.70 12.35 -13.00
C ARG A 37 -13.80 11.98 -14.00
N GLU A 38 -13.87 10.72 -14.40
CA GLU A 38 -14.94 10.19 -15.27
C GLU A 38 -16.33 10.35 -14.64
N HIS A 39 -16.43 10.33 -13.31
CA HIS A 39 -17.65 10.60 -12.55
C HIS A 39 -17.90 12.09 -12.27
N GLY A 40 -17.15 12.98 -12.92
CA GLY A 40 -17.33 14.43 -12.83
C GLY A 40 -16.75 15.06 -11.56
N ILE A 41 -15.98 14.33 -10.75
CA ILE A 41 -15.34 14.87 -9.54
C ILE A 41 -14.11 15.67 -9.95
N GLN A 42 -14.18 17.00 -9.80
CA GLN A 42 -13.13 17.95 -10.23
C GLN A 42 -12.12 18.31 -9.11
N HIS A 43 -12.41 17.91 -7.87
CA HIS A 43 -11.59 18.23 -6.70
C HIS A 43 -11.44 16.98 -5.83
N SER A 44 -10.25 16.38 -5.81
CA SER A 44 -9.99 15.16 -5.05
C SER A 44 -8.53 15.04 -4.65
N LEU A 45 -8.29 14.32 -3.55
CA LEU A 45 -6.98 13.87 -3.13
C LEU A 45 -7.05 12.36 -2.95
N VAL A 46 -6.32 11.62 -3.78
CA VAL A 46 -6.23 10.15 -3.70
C VAL A 46 -4.88 9.79 -3.10
N GLU A 47 -4.87 8.87 -2.14
CA GLU A 47 -3.66 8.40 -1.48
C GLU A 47 -3.69 6.88 -1.30
N ILE A 48 -2.58 6.21 -1.60
CA ILE A 48 -2.38 4.78 -1.33
C ILE A 48 -0.94 4.58 -0.85
N GLY A 49 -0.74 4.37 0.45
CA GLY A 49 0.54 3.94 1.00
C GLY A 49 1.68 4.95 0.87
N GLY A 50 1.36 6.25 0.86
CA GLY A 50 2.30 7.36 0.71
C GLY A 50 2.37 7.96 -0.71
N GLU A 51 1.81 7.28 -1.71
CA GLU A 51 1.65 7.78 -3.06
C GLU A 51 0.36 8.60 -3.16
N VAL A 52 0.45 9.80 -3.71
CA VAL A 52 -0.63 10.80 -3.68
C VAL A 52 -0.85 11.39 -5.07
N ARG A 53 -2.12 11.62 -5.42
CA ARG A 53 -2.52 12.46 -6.55
C ARG A 53 -3.54 13.50 -6.12
N ALA A 54 -3.22 14.76 -6.41
CA ALA A 54 -4.05 15.92 -6.11
C ALA A 54 -4.69 16.46 -7.38
N ILE A 55 -6.02 16.49 -7.42
CA ILE A 55 -6.82 17.05 -8.52
C ILE A 55 -7.60 18.25 -8.00
N GLY A 56 -7.57 19.35 -8.76
CA GLY A 56 -8.22 20.60 -8.41
C GLY A 56 -7.61 21.22 -7.14
N SER A 57 -8.50 21.70 -6.28
CA SER A 57 -8.14 22.44 -5.06
C SER A 57 -9.02 22.06 -3.87
N LYS A 58 -8.47 22.19 -2.66
CA LYS A 58 -9.23 22.10 -1.42
C LYS A 58 -9.84 23.46 -1.11
N HIS A 59 -11.13 23.62 -1.38
CA HIS A 59 -11.87 24.87 -1.12
C HIS A 59 -11.19 26.12 -1.72
N GLY A 60 -10.67 26.01 -2.95
CA GLY A 60 -10.00 27.13 -3.64
C GLY A 60 -8.52 27.29 -3.31
N THR A 61 -7.96 26.48 -2.42
CA THR A 61 -6.52 26.46 -2.10
C THR A 61 -5.84 25.19 -2.63
N PRO A 62 -4.59 25.25 -3.13
CA PRO A 62 -3.85 24.06 -3.56
C PRO A 62 -3.81 22.99 -2.46
N TRP A 63 -3.72 21.73 -2.86
CA TRP A 63 -3.59 20.63 -1.91
C TRP A 63 -2.19 20.67 -1.28
N THR A 64 -2.11 20.87 0.02
CA THR A 64 -0.84 20.82 0.77
C THR A 64 -0.61 19.43 1.33
N ILE A 65 0.49 18.81 0.91
CA ILE A 65 0.92 17.48 1.34
C ILE A 65 2.16 17.61 2.23
N GLY A 66 2.15 16.91 3.36
CA GLY A 66 3.30 16.84 4.26
C GLY A 66 4.25 15.71 3.87
N ILE A 67 5.54 15.99 3.84
CA ILE A 67 6.61 15.00 3.81
C ILE A 67 6.94 14.67 5.27
N GLU A 68 6.86 13.39 5.61
CA GLU A 68 7.13 12.92 6.96
C GLU A 68 8.62 13.06 7.32
N ARG A 69 8.91 13.33 8.59
CA ARG A 69 10.26 13.16 9.13
C ARG A 69 10.63 11.68 9.03
N PRO A 70 11.81 11.34 8.48
CA PRO A 70 12.21 9.95 8.34
C PRO A 70 12.74 9.37 9.68
N GLU A 71 11.98 9.57 10.76
CA GLU A 71 12.28 9.10 12.11
C GLU A 71 11.35 7.93 12.48
N PRO A 72 11.86 6.77 12.92
CA PRO A 72 11.03 5.58 13.18
C PRO A 72 10.01 5.75 14.31
N LEU A 73 10.27 6.64 15.27
CA LEU A 73 9.51 6.76 16.53
C LEU A 73 8.87 8.14 16.74
N GLN A 74 9.09 9.08 15.82
CA GLN A 74 8.52 10.42 15.92
C GLN A 74 7.69 10.73 14.68
N SER A 75 6.38 10.90 14.87
CA SER A 75 5.52 11.46 13.85
C SER A 75 5.74 12.97 13.75
N GLY A 76 6.11 13.47 12.59
CA GLY A 76 6.29 14.89 12.36
C GLY A 76 6.37 15.22 10.88
N ILE A 77 6.08 16.47 10.52
CA ILE A 77 6.26 16.98 9.17
C ILE A 77 7.69 17.54 9.06
N TYR A 78 8.44 17.08 8.06
CA TYR A 78 9.77 17.62 7.73
C TYR A 78 9.66 18.78 6.73
N ALA A 79 8.84 18.60 5.70
CA ALA A 79 8.59 19.60 4.68
C ALA A 79 7.13 19.52 4.19
N LYS A 80 6.67 20.57 3.51
CA LYS A 80 5.36 20.61 2.86
C LYS A 80 5.53 20.92 1.38
N VAL A 81 4.65 20.36 0.56
CA VAL A 81 4.55 20.66 -0.86
C VAL A 81 3.11 20.99 -1.22
N GLN A 82 2.92 22.00 -2.06
CA GLN A 82 1.62 22.32 -2.63
C GLN A 82 1.54 21.69 -4.02
N LEU A 83 0.49 20.90 -4.25
CA LEU A 83 0.25 20.22 -5.53
C LEU A 83 -0.94 20.85 -6.24
N HIS A 84 -0.80 21.03 -7.56
CA HIS A 84 -1.86 21.49 -8.44
C HIS A 84 -1.98 20.58 -9.66
N ASN A 85 -2.96 19.67 -9.64
CA ASN A 85 -3.15 18.64 -10.68
C ASN A 85 -1.89 17.78 -10.91
N GLN A 86 -1.20 17.46 -9.82
CA GLN A 86 0.07 16.75 -9.80
C GLN A 86 0.03 15.62 -8.78
N SER A 87 1.02 14.74 -8.89
CA SER A 87 1.21 13.60 -8.01
C SER A 87 2.53 13.72 -7.25
N LEU A 88 2.58 13.09 -6.08
CA LEU A 88 3.76 12.97 -5.23
C LEU A 88 3.90 11.51 -4.80
N ALA A 89 5.09 10.93 -4.92
CA ALA A 89 5.41 9.65 -4.32
C ALA A 89 6.68 9.78 -3.47
N THR A 90 6.78 8.99 -2.41
CA THR A 90 7.95 9.01 -1.53
C THR A 90 8.46 7.59 -1.28
N SER A 91 9.72 7.36 -1.64
CA SER A 91 10.46 6.15 -1.27
C SER A 91 11.35 6.46 -0.07
N GLY A 92 11.36 5.59 0.93
CA GLY A 92 12.19 5.80 2.12
C GLY A 92 12.54 4.50 2.82
N ASN A 93 13.68 4.47 3.50
CA ASN A 93 14.17 3.30 4.24
C ASN A 93 13.95 3.43 5.75
N TYR A 94 13.29 4.49 6.21
CA TYR A 94 13.20 4.81 7.63
C TYR A 94 12.20 3.96 8.42
N ARG A 95 11.16 3.43 7.77
CA ARG A 95 10.18 2.51 8.40
C ARG A 95 10.56 1.03 8.23
N ASN A 96 11.30 0.70 7.18
CA ASN A 96 11.59 -0.68 6.77
C ASN A 96 13.10 -0.87 6.56
N TYR A 97 13.82 -1.05 7.67
CA TYR A 97 15.25 -1.40 7.70
C TYR A 97 15.54 -2.39 8.82
N PHE A 98 16.70 -3.04 8.74
CA PHE A 98 17.27 -3.77 9.86
C PHE A 98 18.74 -3.38 10.05
N GLU A 99 19.24 -3.50 11.27
CA GLU A 99 20.64 -3.24 11.58
C GLU A 99 21.33 -4.57 11.89
N LYS A 100 22.50 -4.79 11.31
CA LYS A 100 23.35 -5.95 11.60
C LYS A 100 24.81 -5.50 11.61
N ASP A 101 25.52 -5.82 12.67
CA ASP A 101 26.93 -5.46 12.88
C ASP A 101 27.21 -3.94 12.74
N GLY A 102 26.27 -3.10 13.20
CA GLY A 102 26.37 -1.63 13.10
C GLY A 102 26.08 -1.05 11.71
N VAL A 103 25.70 -1.91 10.74
CA VAL A 103 25.34 -1.50 9.37
C VAL A 103 23.83 -1.58 9.19
N ARG A 104 23.25 -0.49 8.69
CA ARG A 104 21.83 -0.41 8.36
C ARG A 104 21.58 -0.96 6.95
N TYR A 105 20.70 -1.94 6.84
CA TYR A 105 20.28 -2.55 5.58
C TYR A 105 18.85 -2.12 5.24
N SER A 106 18.70 -1.52 4.06
CA SER A 106 17.39 -1.17 3.49
C SER A 106 16.69 -2.41 2.91
N HIS A 107 15.37 -2.36 2.74
CA HIS A 107 14.63 -3.31 1.91
C HIS A 107 14.84 -3.06 0.40
N THR A 108 15.41 -1.91 0.04
CA THR A 108 15.75 -1.56 -1.34
C THR A 108 17.05 -2.26 -1.75
N ILE A 109 16.99 -3.04 -2.83
CA ILE A 109 18.14 -3.77 -3.39
C ILE A 109 18.73 -2.98 -4.57
N ASP A 110 20.05 -2.84 -4.57
CA ASP A 110 20.78 -2.36 -5.74
C ASP A 110 20.89 -3.50 -6.78
N PRO A 111 20.28 -3.38 -7.96
CA PRO A 111 20.30 -4.43 -8.97
C PRO A 111 21.70 -4.67 -9.57
N GLN A 112 22.65 -3.74 -9.41
CA GLN A 112 24.03 -3.91 -9.88
C GLN A 112 24.82 -4.85 -8.97
N THR A 113 24.57 -4.81 -7.66
CA THR A 113 25.29 -5.60 -6.66
C THR A 113 24.50 -6.81 -6.16
N GLY A 114 23.17 -6.78 -6.30
CA GLY A 114 22.27 -7.78 -5.71
C GLY A 114 22.16 -7.67 -4.18
N ALA A 115 22.65 -6.58 -3.60
CA ALA A 115 22.69 -6.34 -2.16
C ALA A 115 21.83 -5.12 -1.77
N PRO A 116 21.43 -4.99 -0.50
CA PRO A 116 20.79 -3.78 0.00
C PRO A 116 21.62 -2.52 -0.22
N VAL A 117 20.96 -1.39 -0.53
CA VAL A 117 21.64 -0.09 -0.61
C VAL A 117 22.21 0.33 0.75
N THR A 118 23.39 0.96 0.73
CA THR A 118 24.18 1.32 1.94
C THR A 118 24.43 2.82 2.11
N HIS A 119 23.91 3.65 1.21
CA HIS A 119 24.08 5.11 1.28
C HIS A 119 23.18 5.77 2.34
N SER A 120 23.46 7.04 2.65
CA SER A 120 22.80 7.80 3.72
C SER A 120 21.42 8.39 3.38
N LEU A 121 20.88 8.20 2.18
CA LEU A 121 19.51 8.65 1.88
C LEU A 121 18.51 8.00 2.85
N ALA A 122 17.69 8.85 3.45
CA ALA A 122 16.59 8.49 4.34
C ALA A 122 15.27 8.39 3.54
N SER A 123 15.04 9.36 2.64
CA SER A 123 13.91 9.36 1.73
C SER A 123 14.17 10.17 0.46
N VAL A 124 13.39 9.87 -0.57
CA VAL A 124 13.29 10.63 -1.81
C VAL A 124 11.80 10.81 -2.13
N SER A 125 11.39 12.07 -2.32
CA SER A 125 10.05 12.43 -2.77
C SER A 125 10.12 13.02 -4.17
N VAL A 126 9.26 12.58 -5.08
CA VAL A 126 9.21 13.03 -6.47
C VAL A 126 7.83 13.56 -6.81
N VAL A 127 7.78 14.76 -7.41
CA VAL A 127 6.57 15.33 -7.99
C VAL A 127 6.55 15.09 -9.48
N ALA A 128 5.44 14.55 -10.00
CA ALA A 128 5.24 14.28 -11.42
C ALA A 128 3.77 14.46 -11.82
N GLU A 129 3.48 14.39 -13.13
CA GLU A 129 2.10 14.45 -13.63
C GLU A 129 1.30 13.19 -13.29
N SER A 130 1.92 12.01 -13.43
CA SER A 130 1.35 10.73 -13.03
C SER A 130 1.95 10.24 -11.71
N CYS A 131 1.14 9.58 -10.90
CA CYS A 131 1.58 9.00 -9.64
C CYS A 131 2.44 7.76 -9.89
N MET A 132 2.15 7.02 -10.97
CA MET A 132 2.98 5.91 -11.45
C MET A 132 4.41 6.35 -11.77
N ASP A 133 4.60 7.47 -12.47
CA ASP A 133 5.95 7.99 -12.77
C ASP A 133 6.65 8.48 -11.50
N ALA A 134 5.92 9.18 -10.62
CA ALA A 134 6.47 9.62 -9.34
C ALA A 134 7.00 8.43 -8.51
N ASP A 135 6.20 7.35 -8.39
CA ASP A 135 6.52 6.14 -7.62
C ASP A 135 7.78 5.43 -8.18
N ALA A 136 7.80 5.24 -9.51
CA ALA A 136 8.93 4.65 -10.20
C ALA A 136 10.22 5.46 -10.03
N TRP A 137 10.14 6.79 -10.19
CA TRP A 137 11.31 7.65 -10.05
C TRP A 137 11.77 7.79 -8.61
N ALA A 138 10.87 7.89 -7.64
CA ALA A 138 11.23 7.93 -6.23
C ALA A 138 12.04 6.68 -5.85
N THR A 139 11.61 5.50 -6.29
CA THR A 139 12.34 4.25 -6.04
C THR A 139 13.69 4.23 -6.77
N ALA A 140 13.73 4.59 -8.06
CA ALA A 140 14.96 4.58 -8.83
C ALA A 140 16.02 5.53 -8.24
N LEU A 141 15.61 6.73 -7.83
CA LEU A 141 16.50 7.71 -7.20
C LEU A 141 16.95 7.26 -5.81
N MET A 142 16.07 6.59 -5.05
CA MET A 142 16.42 5.96 -3.77
C MET A 142 17.44 4.82 -3.94
N VAL A 143 17.42 4.08 -5.06
CA VAL A 143 18.44 3.05 -5.36
C VAL A 143 19.79 3.67 -5.73
N VAL A 144 19.76 4.75 -6.50
CA VAL A 144 20.97 5.35 -7.09
C VAL A 144 21.79 6.17 -6.08
N GLY A 145 21.18 6.68 -5.02
CA GLY A 145 21.84 7.54 -4.02
C GLY A 145 21.81 9.03 -4.37
N LEU A 146 22.19 9.89 -3.42
CA LEU A 146 22.03 11.35 -3.54
C LEU A 146 22.79 11.94 -4.73
N ASP A 147 24.11 11.74 -4.81
CA ASP A 147 24.95 12.48 -5.78
C ASP A 147 24.58 12.15 -7.23
N ARG A 148 24.51 10.85 -7.54
CA ARG A 148 24.13 10.35 -8.86
C ARG A 148 22.65 10.53 -9.12
N GLY A 149 21.80 10.35 -8.12
CA GLY A 149 20.35 10.45 -8.23
C GLY A 149 19.93 11.88 -8.51
N LYS A 150 20.44 12.86 -7.76
CA LYS A 150 20.20 14.28 -8.04
C LYS A 150 20.66 14.65 -9.44
N SER A 151 21.87 14.26 -9.84
CA SER A 151 22.38 14.53 -11.19
C SER A 151 21.49 13.93 -12.29
N LEU A 152 21.01 12.70 -12.10
CA LEU A 152 20.07 12.04 -13.01
C LEU A 152 18.72 12.75 -13.05
N ALA A 153 18.21 13.16 -11.89
CA ALA A 153 16.94 13.88 -11.79
C ALA A 153 17.00 15.24 -12.51
N GLU A 154 18.10 15.98 -12.38
CA GLU A 154 18.34 17.23 -13.12
C GLU A 154 18.35 16.98 -14.64
N GLN A 155 19.08 15.95 -15.11
CA GLN A 155 19.14 15.59 -16.53
C GLN A 155 17.78 15.21 -17.11
N ARG A 156 16.88 14.68 -16.26
CA ARG A 156 15.53 14.25 -16.64
C ARG A 156 14.47 15.31 -16.35
N GLY A 157 14.83 16.46 -15.77
CA GLY A 157 13.89 17.52 -15.41
C GLY A 157 12.92 17.15 -14.29
N LEU A 158 13.28 16.20 -13.42
CA LEU A 158 12.39 15.70 -12.36
C LEU A 158 12.42 16.63 -11.15
N SER A 159 11.24 16.97 -10.62
CA SER A 159 11.12 17.71 -9.36
C SER A 159 11.27 16.73 -8.18
N ALA A 160 12.47 16.64 -7.62
CA ALA A 160 12.80 15.69 -6.56
C ALA A 160 13.33 16.39 -5.30
N TYR A 161 12.98 15.82 -4.16
CA TYR A 161 13.38 16.23 -2.82
C TYR A 161 14.04 15.06 -2.11
N PHE A 162 15.26 15.25 -1.63
CA PHE A 162 16.07 14.21 -1.00
C PHE A 162 16.26 14.57 0.47
N ILE A 163 16.10 13.60 1.36
CA ILE A 163 16.48 13.72 2.77
C ILE A 163 17.58 12.70 3.06
N THR A 164 18.65 13.14 3.70
CA THR A 164 19.78 12.29 4.10
C THR A 164 20.00 12.33 5.60
N HIS A 165 20.49 11.22 6.15
CA HIS A 165 21.06 11.18 7.48
C HIS A 165 22.48 11.77 7.47
N ALA A 166 22.70 12.82 8.27
CA ALA A 166 24.02 13.37 8.51
C ALA A 166 24.73 12.60 9.65
N ALA A 167 26.06 12.65 9.65
CA ALA A 167 26.89 11.90 10.61
C ALA A 167 26.71 12.34 12.08
N ASN A 168 26.18 13.55 12.31
CA ASN A 168 25.87 14.08 13.64
C ASN A 168 24.49 13.65 14.16
N GLY A 169 23.76 12.80 13.42
CA GLY A 169 22.40 12.38 13.76
C GLY A 169 21.31 13.36 13.31
N GLU A 170 21.67 14.46 12.65
CA GLU A 170 20.71 15.38 12.05
C GLU A 170 20.32 14.95 10.63
N TYR A 171 19.32 15.62 10.06
CA TYR A 171 18.90 15.44 8.68
C TYR A 171 19.30 16.64 7.84
N SER A 172 19.79 16.37 6.63
CA SER A 172 19.99 17.40 5.61
C SER A 172 19.18 17.10 4.37
N ASP A 173 18.73 18.14 3.68
CA ASP A 173 17.92 18.04 2.48
C ASP A 173 18.60 18.64 1.25
N ALA A 174 18.18 18.15 0.10
CA ALA A 174 18.61 18.66 -1.20
C ALA A 174 17.45 18.59 -2.19
N THR A 175 17.41 19.53 -3.12
CA THR A 175 16.36 19.59 -4.16
C THR A 175 16.97 19.70 -5.54
N THR A 176 16.23 19.23 -6.55
CA THR A 176 16.54 19.56 -7.94
C THR A 176 16.18 21.00 -8.26
N SER A 177 16.77 21.56 -9.33
CA SER A 177 16.45 22.91 -9.80
C SER A 177 14.96 23.09 -10.11
N THR A 178 14.30 22.07 -10.68
CA THR A 178 12.85 22.05 -10.96
C THR A 178 11.98 21.91 -9.72
N ALA A 179 12.56 21.57 -8.57
CA ALA A 179 11.89 21.50 -7.27
C ALA A 179 12.15 22.75 -6.41
N GLN A 180 12.88 23.74 -6.91
CA GLN A 180 13.24 24.92 -6.13
C GLN A 180 12.00 25.75 -5.77
N GLY A 181 11.79 26.00 -4.48
CA GLY A 181 10.62 26.70 -3.95
C GLY A 181 9.33 25.85 -3.89
N LEU A 182 9.35 24.62 -4.40
CA LEU A 182 8.21 23.71 -4.35
C LEU A 182 8.03 23.09 -2.95
N PHE A 183 9.15 22.80 -2.29
CA PHE A 183 9.18 22.22 -0.95
C PHE A 183 9.54 23.27 0.09
N ALA A 184 8.65 23.47 1.07
CA ALA A 184 8.87 24.38 2.20
C ALA A 184 9.24 23.57 3.45
N SER A 185 10.43 23.82 4.01
CA SER A 185 10.87 23.19 5.26
C SER A 185 9.92 23.56 6.42
N ALA A 186 9.49 22.56 7.18
CA ALA A 186 8.64 22.73 8.37
C ALA A 186 9.46 23.01 9.65
N SER A 187 10.76 23.25 9.53
CA SER A 187 11.74 23.37 10.63
C SER A 187 11.47 24.47 11.67
N ASN A 188 10.46 25.33 11.47
CA ASN A 188 10.05 26.36 12.43
C ASN A 188 8.58 26.31 12.88
N GLU A 189 7.81 25.30 12.46
CA GLU A 189 6.45 25.14 12.99
C GLU A 189 6.49 24.31 14.27
N GLN A 190 6.20 24.99 15.41
CA GLN A 190 5.87 24.33 16.67
C GLN A 190 4.87 23.20 16.42
N PRO A 191 4.99 22.03 17.07
CA PRO A 191 4.01 20.96 16.93
C PRO A 191 2.61 21.55 17.17
N VAL A 192 1.73 21.40 16.19
CA VAL A 192 0.34 21.85 16.30
C VAL A 192 -0.23 21.17 17.54
N ARG A 193 -0.35 21.93 18.64
CA ARG A 193 -1.09 21.45 19.81
C ARG A 193 -2.47 21.07 19.31
N PRO A 194 -2.96 19.84 19.54
CA PRO A 194 -4.30 19.49 19.13
C PRO A 194 -5.24 20.54 19.70
N SER A 195 -5.87 21.32 18.83
CA SER A 195 -6.86 22.30 19.24
C SER A 195 -7.88 21.56 20.10
N SER A 196 -8.22 22.13 21.25
CA SER A 196 -9.16 21.59 22.24
C SER A 196 -10.58 21.45 21.68
N ARG A 197 -10.75 20.53 20.71
CA ARG A 197 -12.01 20.02 20.17
C ARG A 197 -12.25 18.58 20.60
N TRP A 198 -11.64 18.18 21.72
CA TRP A 198 -11.86 16.88 22.36
C TRP A 198 -13.33 16.66 22.76
N GLY A 199 -14.10 17.72 23.03
CA GLY A 199 -15.52 17.60 23.36
C GLY A 199 -16.38 17.03 22.22
N THR A 200 -16.12 17.40 20.97
CA THR A 200 -16.88 16.89 19.82
C THR A 200 -16.38 15.53 19.35
N ALA A 201 -15.05 15.31 19.33
CA ALA A 201 -14.46 14.05 18.87
C ALA A 201 -14.73 12.89 19.84
N PHE A 202 -14.73 13.14 21.16
CA PHE A 202 -15.02 12.14 22.18
C PHE A 202 -16.50 11.74 22.18
N SER A 203 -17.41 12.69 21.95
CA SER A 203 -18.85 12.42 21.82
C SER A 203 -19.14 11.52 20.60
N THR A 204 -18.54 11.80 19.44
CA THR A 204 -18.66 10.92 18.26
C THR A 204 -18.06 9.54 18.49
N PHE A 205 -16.93 9.46 19.19
CA PHE A 205 -16.29 8.17 19.52
C PHE A 205 -17.17 7.33 20.45
N LEU A 206 -17.75 7.92 21.50
CA LEU A 206 -18.65 7.23 22.43
C LEU A 206 -19.96 6.79 21.74
N LEU A 207 -20.51 7.63 20.86
CA LEU A 207 -21.68 7.26 20.05
C LEU A 207 -21.38 6.08 19.12
N ALA A 208 -20.25 6.12 18.41
CA ALA A 208 -19.83 5.02 17.53
C ALA A 208 -19.60 3.72 18.31
N LEU A 209 -18.92 3.79 19.46
CA LEU A 209 -18.69 2.65 20.35
C LEU A 209 -20.01 2.07 20.87
N GLY A 210 -20.96 2.92 21.27
CA GLY A 210 -22.28 2.51 21.74
C GLY A 210 -23.08 1.80 20.65
N VAL A 211 -23.13 2.35 19.44
CA VAL A 211 -23.82 1.71 18.30
C VAL A 211 -23.19 0.35 17.97
N PHE A 212 -21.86 0.26 17.97
CA PHE A 212 -21.16 -0.99 17.70
C PHE A 212 -21.40 -2.04 18.79
N ALA A 213 -21.41 -1.63 20.07
CA ALA A 213 -21.72 -2.51 21.20
C ALA A 213 -23.16 -3.05 21.12
N VAL A 214 -24.13 -2.21 20.76
CA VAL A 214 -25.54 -2.64 20.58
C VAL A 214 -25.67 -3.60 19.40
N ALA A 215 -25.00 -3.32 18.27
CA ALA A 215 -25.04 -4.20 17.10
C ALA A 215 -24.41 -5.58 17.40
N THR A 216 -23.28 -5.61 18.09
CA THR A 216 -22.60 -6.87 18.47
C THR A 216 -23.39 -7.66 19.49
N LEU A 217 -24.00 -7.02 20.50
CA LEU A 217 -24.92 -7.70 21.42
C LEU A 217 -26.16 -8.23 20.69
N GLY A 218 -26.74 -7.45 19.78
CA GLY A 218 -27.91 -7.86 19.00
C GLY A 218 -27.62 -9.10 18.14
N LEU A 219 -26.44 -9.13 17.49
CA LEU A 219 -25.97 -10.31 16.75
C LEU A 219 -25.72 -11.50 17.67
N ALA A 220 -25.06 -11.30 18.82
CA ALA A 220 -24.78 -12.37 19.77
C ALA A 220 -26.07 -12.97 20.35
N ILE A 221 -27.01 -12.13 20.78
CA ILE A 221 -28.34 -12.55 21.26
C ILE A 221 -29.10 -13.25 20.14
N GLY A 222 -29.04 -12.73 18.91
CA GLY A 222 -29.64 -13.36 17.75
C GLY A 222 -29.13 -14.78 17.51
N VAL A 223 -27.82 -15.00 17.60
CA VAL A 223 -27.20 -16.33 17.48
C VAL A 223 -27.62 -17.26 18.63
N ILE A 224 -27.62 -16.76 19.87
CA ILE A 224 -28.00 -17.54 21.06
C ILE A 224 -29.48 -17.94 21.02
N LEU A 225 -30.38 -17.00 20.71
CA LEU A 225 -31.82 -17.26 20.64
C LEU A 225 -32.23 -18.07 19.41
N ALA A 226 -31.50 -17.94 18.30
CA ALA A 226 -31.80 -18.71 17.11
C ALA A 226 -31.57 -20.22 17.30
N ASN A 227 -30.79 -20.64 18.31
CA ASN A 227 -30.47 -22.03 18.68
C ASN A 227 -30.37 -22.97 17.46
N ARG A 228 -29.80 -22.46 16.37
CA ARG A 228 -29.58 -23.24 15.15
C ARG A 228 -28.26 -23.93 15.38
N GLU A 229 -28.28 -25.26 15.44
CA GLU A 229 -27.07 -26.04 15.27
C GLU A 229 -26.37 -25.52 14.01
N LEU A 230 -25.12 -25.07 14.18
CA LEU A 230 -24.26 -24.71 13.06
C LEU A 230 -23.99 -26.00 12.28
N LYS A 231 -24.90 -26.33 11.34
CA LYS A 231 -24.60 -27.29 10.30
C LYS A 231 -23.41 -26.73 9.54
N GLY A 232 -22.25 -27.38 9.72
CA GLY A 232 -21.03 -27.05 9.01
C GLY A 232 -21.35 -26.89 7.52
N THR A 233 -20.82 -25.84 6.91
CA THR A 233 -20.98 -25.60 5.48
C THR A 233 -20.28 -26.73 4.75
N CYS A 234 -21.04 -27.72 4.30
CA CYS A 234 -20.53 -28.90 3.58
C CYS A 234 -20.13 -28.54 2.14
N GLY A 235 -19.43 -27.41 1.93
CA GLY A 235 -18.80 -27.02 0.65
C GLY A 235 -19.69 -27.04 -0.59
N GLY A 236 -21.03 -26.94 -0.46
CA GLY A 236 -21.96 -27.07 -1.58
C GLY A 236 -22.46 -28.51 -1.88
N ALA A 237 -22.08 -29.51 -1.08
CA ALA A 237 -22.50 -30.91 -1.23
C ALA A 237 -23.82 -31.26 -0.49
N SER A 238 -24.55 -30.27 0.04
CA SER A 238 -25.76 -30.47 0.85
C SER A 238 -26.94 -31.12 0.11
N GLY A 239 -26.86 -31.24 -1.22
CA GLY A 239 -27.88 -31.87 -2.06
C GLY A 239 -27.57 -33.32 -2.47
N LEU A 240 -26.38 -33.84 -2.16
CA LEU A 240 -25.97 -35.18 -2.58
C LEU A 240 -26.30 -36.22 -1.49
N LYS A 241 -26.94 -37.30 -1.90
CA LYS A 241 -27.34 -38.43 -1.05
C LYS A 241 -26.67 -39.72 -1.53
N ASP A 242 -26.41 -40.64 -0.61
CA ASP A 242 -26.02 -42.01 -0.96
C ASP A 242 -27.20 -42.82 -1.53
N ASP A 243 -26.93 -44.04 -1.97
CA ASP A 243 -27.93 -44.95 -2.54
C ASP A 243 -28.99 -45.39 -1.51
N GLU A 244 -28.75 -45.16 -0.22
CA GLU A 244 -29.70 -45.35 0.88
C GLU A 244 -30.45 -44.06 1.29
N GLY A 245 -30.21 -42.94 0.60
CA GLY A 245 -30.92 -41.67 0.80
C GLY A 245 -30.44 -40.80 1.97
N ARG A 246 -29.30 -41.12 2.59
CA ARG A 246 -28.67 -40.36 3.66
C ARG A 246 -27.80 -39.23 3.09
N PRO A 247 -27.69 -38.08 3.77
CA PRO A 247 -26.85 -36.98 3.33
C PRO A 247 -25.36 -37.36 3.47
N ILE A 248 -24.60 -37.25 2.37
CA ILE A 248 -23.17 -37.63 2.31
C ILE A 248 -22.31 -36.90 3.36
N CYS A 249 -22.77 -35.74 3.85
CA CYS A 249 -22.10 -34.97 4.91
C CYS A 249 -21.92 -35.78 6.22
N GLU A 250 -22.72 -36.82 6.45
CA GLU A 250 -22.65 -37.68 7.65
C GLU A 250 -21.52 -38.73 7.57
N MET A 251 -21.01 -39.05 6.37
CA MET A 251 -19.87 -39.97 6.18
C MET A 251 -18.52 -39.39 6.61
N CYS A 252 -18.37 -38.07 6.63
CA CYS A 252 -17.11 -37.42 7.02
C CYS A 252 -16.89 -37.36 8.55
N SER A 253 -17.86 -37.87 9.33
CA SER A 253 -17.86 -37.85 10.80
C SER A 253 -17.66 -39.22 11.46
N ILE A 254 -17.52 -40.31 10.69
CA ILE A 254 -17.30 -41.69 11.21
C ILE A 254 -16.14 -42.37 10.45
N PRO A 255 -15.51 -43.44 10.96
CA PRO A 255 -14.05 -43.64 11.04
C PRO A 255 -13.35 -43.83 9.66
N PRO A 256 -12.00 -43.78 9.62
CA PRO A 256 -11.21 -43.62 8.38
C PRO A 256 -11.43 -44.69 7.30
N ASP A 257 -11.77 -45.92 7.69
CA ASP A 257 -11.78 -47.11 6.83
C ASP A 257 -12.93 -47.14 5.80
N GLN A 258 -14.03 -46.45 6.08
CA GLN A 258 -15.12 -46.28 5.10
C GLN A 258 -14.85 -45.11 4.16
N CYS A 259 -14.16 -44.08 4.64
CA CYS A 259 -13.78 -42.90 3.86
C CYS A 259 -12.72 -43.23 2.78
N ASP A 260 -11.76 -44.10 3.13
CA ASP A 260 -10.69 -44.50 2.20
C ASP A 260 -11.21 -45.40 1.08
N ARG A 261 -12.13 -46.34 1.37
CA ARG A 261 -12.79 -47.16 0.34
C ARG A 261 -13.58 -46.33 -0.67
N PHE A 262 -14.31 -45.32 -0.20
CA PHE A 262 -15.08 -44.44 -1.08
C PHE A 262 -14.19 -43.60 -1.99
N ARG A 263 -13.01 -43.18 -1.52
CA ARG A 263 -12.01 -42.49 -2.36
C ARG A 263 -11.44 -43.41 -3.44
N GLU A 264 -11.19 -44.67 -3.13
CA GLU A 264 -10.74 -45.67 -4.11
C GLU A 264 -11.81 -45.95 -5.16
N GLU A 265 -13.08 -46.09 -4.77
CA GLU A 265 -14.23 -46.29 -5.68
C GLU A 265 -14.52 -45.05 -6.55
N ALA A 266 -14.39 -43.84 -5.98
CA ALA A 266 -14.51 -42.58 -6.74
C ALA A 266 -13.35 -42.39 -7.73
N SER A 267 -12.14 -42.83 -7.39
CA SER A 267 -10.98 -42.76 -8.28
C SER A 267 -11.06 -43.74 -9.45
N THR A 268 -11.78 -44.85 -9.29
CA THR A 268 -11.93 -45.89 -10.33
C THR A 268 -13.16 -45.68 -11.22
N SER A 269 -14.18 -44.95 -10.77
CA SER A 269 -15.37 -44.62 -11.56
C SER A 269 -15.24 -43.38 -12.46
N GLY A 270 -14.16 -42.59 -12.31
CA GLY A 270 -13.89 -41.35 -13.07
C GLY A 270 -13.46 -41.50 -14.54
N ALA A 271 -13.56 -42.70 -15.13
CA ALA A 271 -13.28 -42.95 -16.54
C ALA A 271 -14.52 -43.42 -17.29
N LYS A 272 -15.55 -42.56 -17.40
CA LYS A 272 -16.53 -42.51 -18.51
C LYS A 272 -17.64 -41.48 -18.25
N LYS A 273 -17.42 -40.24 -18.66
CA LYS A 273 -18.25 -39.44 -19.59
C LYS A 273 -17.86 -37.98 -19.51
#